data_AF-A0A5B0SRK2-F1
#
_entry.id   AF-A0A5B0SRK2-F1
#
_cell.length_a   1.000
_cell.length_b   1.000
_cell.length_c   1.000
_cell.angle_alpha   90.00
_cell.angle_beta   90.00
_cell.angle_gamma   90.00
#
_symmetry.space_group_name_H-M   'P 1'
#
loop_
_entity.id
_entity.type
_entity.pdbx_description
1 polymer ?
#
loop_
_entity_poly.entity_id
_entity_poly.type
_entity_poly.pdbx_seq_one_letter_code
_entity_poly.pdbx_strand_id
1 'polypeptide(L)'
;MSHPKQRYSNTPEVPIRPETLRNAANWTPPTVEEISEVLNRAGIKWGQLAVMTGNPETVVVSWKEGKEKISYMAWRYICESAGYGRTDRV
;
A
#
# COMPACT_ATOMS: atom_id res chain seq x y z
N MET A 1 19.25 -6.07 -3.62
CA MET A 1 18.20 -6.01 -2.60
C MET A 1 17.65 -4.59 -2.62
N SER A 2 16.44 -4.37 -3.13
CA SER A 2 15.81 -3.04 -3.08
C SER A 2 15.44 -2.77 -1.63
N HIS A 3 16.11 -1.79 -1.02
CA HIS A 3 15.75 -1.33 0.31
C HIS A 3 14.50 -0.44 0.16
N PRO A 4 13.53 -0.52 1.09
CA PRO A 4 12.36 0.35 1.05
C PRO A 4 12.82 1.81 1.08
N LYS A 5 12.17 2.64 0.25
CA LYS A 5 12.49 4.06 0.12
C LYS A 5 12.31 4.80 1.46
N GLN A 6 13.14 5.81 1.68
CA GLN A 6 13.09 6.68 2.86
C GLN A 6 11.75 7.44 2.88
N ARG A 7 11.10 7.50 4.06
CA ARG A 7 9.78 8.13 4.27
C ARG A 7 9.86 9.65 4.11
N TYR A 8 8.74 10.28 3.71
CA TYR A 8 8.65 11.74 3.56
C TYR A 8 8.04 12.45 4.78
N SER A 9 7.45 11.73 5.76
CA SER A 9 6.87 12.31 6.98
C SER A 9 7.51 11.80 8.29
N ASN A 10 7.41 12.61 9.36
CA ASN A 10 7.90 12.32 10.72
C ASN A 10 6.90 11.54 11.61
N THR A 11 5.87 10.92 11.05
CA THR A 11 4.87 10.11 11.80
C THR A 11 5.54 8.82 12.31
N PRO A 12 5.08 8.19 13.42
CA PRO A 12 5.59 6.89 13.85
C PRO A 12 5.62 5.87 12.71
N GLU A 13 6.66 5.04 12.65
CA GLU A 13 6.74 3.95 11.67
C GLU A 13 5.69 2.90 11.97
N VAL A 14 4.90 2.56 10.96
CA VAL A 14 3.95 1.45 11.03
C VAL A 14 4.62 0.25 10.36
N PRO A 15 4.81 -0.88 11.06
CA PRO A 15 5.37 -2.06 10.44
C PRO A 15 4.40 -2.62 9.39
N ILE A 16 4.90 -2.90 8.19
CA ILE A 16 4.10 -3.56 7.14
C ILE A 16 4.15 -5.07 7.36
N ARG A 17 3.00 -5.69 7.62
CA ARG A 17 2.95 -7.12 7.92
C ARG A 17 3.22 -7.97 6.67
N PRO A 18 4.02 -9.04 6.78
CA PRO A 18 4.42 -9.84 5.62
C PRO A 18 3.25 -10.54 4.92
N GLU A 19 2.16 -10.88 5.63
CA GLU A 19 0.95 -11.45 5.03
C GLU A 19 0.23 -10.51 4.06
N THR A 20 0.42 -9.19 4.18
CA THR A 20 -0.09 -8.22 3.22
C THR A 20 0.71 -8.22 1.92
N LEU A 21 1.95 -8.72 1.94
CA LEU A 21 2.83 -8.75 0.77
C LEU A 21 2.79 -10.09 0.01
N ARG A 22 1.96 -11.04 0.46
CA ARG A 22 1.80 -12.36 -0.19
C ARG A 22 1.04 -12.25 -1.51
N ASN A 23 1.12 -13.34 -2.30
CA ASN A 23 0.30 -13.50 -3.50
C ASN A 23 -1.20 -13.49 -3.17
N ALA A 24 -2.04 -13.20 -4.18
CA ALA A 24 -3.49 -13.05 -4.02
C ALA A 24 -4.17 -14.22 -3.28
N ALA A 25 -3.67 -15.45 -3.44
CA ALA A 25 -4.27 -16.64 -2.84
C ALA A 25 -4.04 -16.73 -1.31
N ASN A 26 -2.98 -16.11 -0.80
CA ASN A 26 -2.59 -16.13 0.62
C ASN A 26 -2.50 -14.72 1.22
N TRP A 27 -3.09 -13.75 0.54
CA TRP A 27 -3.00 -12.33 0.88
C TRP A 27 -4.02 -11.97 1.96
N THR A 28 -3.55 -11.23 2.97
CA THR A 28 -4.43 -10.58 3.94
C THR A 28 -4.53 -9.08 3.62
N PRO A 29 -5.73 -8.50 3.54
CA PRO A 29 -5.88 -7.07 3.30
C PRO A 29 -5.15 -6.22 4.36
N PRO A 30 -4.46 -5.14 3.94
CA PRO A 30 -3.77 -4.23 4.85
C PRO A 30 -4.76 -3.37 5.65
N THR A 31 -4.29 -2.78 6.74
CA THR A 31 -5.01 -1.73 7.48
C THR A 31 -4.81 -0.35 6.82
N VAL A 32 -5.58 0.64 7.26
CA VAL A 32 -5.47 2.02 6.75
C VAL A 32 -4.10 2.62 7.07
N GLU A 33 -3.55 2.27 8.23
CA GLU A 33 -2.23 2.68 8.70
C GLU A 33 -1.14 2.08 7.82
N GLU A 34 -1.26 0.78 7.47
CA GLU A 34 -0.35 0.10 6.55
C GLU A 34 -0.41 0.72 5.13
N ILE A 35 -1.61 1.07 4.65
CA ILE A 35 -1.77 1.78 3.36
C ILE A 35 -1.10 3.15 3.40
N SER A 36 -1.38 3.94 4.44
CA SER A 36 -0.78 5.26 4.61
C SER A 36 0.74 5.19 4.67
N GLU A 37 1.28 4.15 5.30
CA GLU A 37 2.71 3.93 5.40
C GLU A 37 3.36 3.59 4.06
N VAL A 38 2.77 2.67 3.29
CA VAL A 38 3.29 2.33 1.96
C VAL A 38 3.22 3.52 1.02
N LEU A 39 2.12 4.28 1.05
CA LEU A 39 1.98 5.52 0.30
C LEU A 39 3.06 6.55 0.68
N ASN A 40 3.34 6.70 1.98
CA ASN A 40 4.41 7.57 2.46
C ASN A 40 5.78 7.14 1.91
N ARG A 41 6.14 5.85 2.00
CA ARG A 41 7.41 5.34 1.44
C ARG A 41 7.47 5.49 -0.08
N ALA A 42 6.35 5.35 -0.77
CA ALA A 42 6.29 5.55 -2.22
C ALA A 42 6.34 7.04 -2.63
N GLY A 43 6.12 7.98 -1.71
CA GLY A 43 5.94 9.40 -2.03
C GLY A 43 4.61 9.69 -2.75
N ILE A 44 3.60 8.84 -2.56
CA ILE A 44 2.29 8.93 -3.22
C ILE A 44 1.26 9.48 -2.23
N LYS A 45 0.46 10.46 -2.65
CA LYS A 45 -0.69 10.94 -1.87
C LYS A 45 -1.93 10.10 -2.17
N TRP A 46 -2.86 10.01 -1.21
CA TRP A 46 -4.16 9.34 -1.39
C TRP A 46 -4.92 9.79 -2.65
N GLY A 47 -4.93 11.09 -2.98
CA GLY A 47 -5.58 11.56 -4.22
C GLY A 47 -4.90 11.06 -5.51
N GLN A 48 -3.58 10.87 -5.48
CA GLN A 48 -2.85 10.30 -6.62
C GLN A 48 -3.14 8.80 -6.77
N LEU A 49 -3.42 8.09 -5.68
CA LEU A 49 -3.75 6.67 -5.71
C LEU A 49 -4.95 6.36 -6.61
N ALA A 50 -5.99 7.19 -6.58
CA ALA A 50 -7.18 7.03 -7.42
C ALA A 50 -6.81 7.04 -8.91
N VAL A 51 -6.07 8.07 -9.32
CA VAL A 51 -5.59 8.24 -10.70
C VAL A 51 -4.67 7.09 -11.12
N MET A 52 -3.71 6.71 -10.27
CA MET A 52 -2.72 5.68 -10.58
C MET A 52 -3.32 4.28 -10.70
N THR A 53 -4.41 4.00 -9.98
CA THR A 53 -5.04 2.67 -9.96
C THR A 53 -6.32 2.60 -10.80
N GLY A 54 -6.75 3.73 -11.40
CA GLY A 54 -7.99 3.82 -12.17
C GLY A 54 -9.26 3.64 -11.32
N ASN A 55 -9.17 3.77 -9.99
CA ASN A 55 -10.33 3.65 -9.10
C ASN A 55 -11.00 5.02 -8.91
N PRO A 56 -12.33 5.07 -8.74
CA PRO A 56 -13.02 6.30 -8.37
C PRO A 56 -12.48 6.88 -7.06
N GLU A 57 -12.41 8.21 -6.95
CA GLU A 57 -11.97 8.88 -5.71
C GLU A 57 -12.80 8.47 -4.49
N THR A 58 -14.11 8.25 -4.68
CA THR A 58 -15.03 7.79 -3.62
C THR A 58 -14.60 6.46 -3.03
N VAL A 59 -14.13 5.52 -3.87
CA VAL A 59 -13.64 4.21 -3.43
C VAL A 59 -12.35 4.37 -2.62
N VAL A 60 -11.43 5.22 -3.08
CA VAL A 60 -10.18 5.50 -2.37
C VAL A 60 -10.43 6.21 -1.02
N VAL A 61 -11.43 7.09 -0.95
CA VAL A 61 -11.87 7.69 0.31
C VAL A 61 -12.44 6.62 1.25
N SER A 62 -13.25 5.68 0.76
CA SER A 62 -13.73 4.54 1.57
C SER A 62 -12.58 3.69 2.11
N TRP A 63 -11.50 3.49 1.34
CA TRP A 63 -10.29 2.82 1.85
C TRP A 63 -9.60 3.62 2.95
N LYS A 64 -9.45 4.94 2.74
CA LYS A 64 -8.83 5.84 3.72
C LYS A 64 -9.63 5.91 5.03
N GLU A 65 -10.96 5.82 4.95
CA GLU A 65 -11.84 5.82 6.12
C GLU A 65 -12.01 4.43 6.75
N GLY A 66 -11.39 3.39 6.17
CA GLY A 66 -11.48 2.00 6.63
C GLY A 66 -12.85 1.35 6.41
N LYS A 67 -13.75 2.00 5.66
CA LYS A 67 -15.09 1.50 5.31
C LYS A 67 -15.02 0.34 4.31
N GLU A 68 -14.04 0.37 3.43
CA GLU A 68 -13.77 -0.69 2.45
C GLU A 68 -12.30 -1.11 2.47
N LYS A 69 -12.03 -2.31 1.98
CA LYS A 69 -10.66 -2.81 1.82
C LYS A 69 -10.10 -2.41 0.46
N ILE A 70 -8.84 -1.99 0.44
CA ILE A 70 -8.10 -1.77 -0.80
C ILE A 70 -8.08 -3.06 -1.63
N SER A 71 -8.21 -2.94 -2.94
CA SER A 71 -8.09 -4.10 -3.83
C SER A 71 -6.65 -4.63 -3.84
N TYR A 72 -6.50 -5.95 -4.04
CA TYR A 72 -5.18 -6.57 -4.12
C TYR A 72 -4.29 -5.93 -5.20
N MET A 73 -4.87 -5.61 -6.37
CA MET A 73 -4.13 -4.96 -7.46
C MET A 73 -3.64 -3.56 -7.09
N ALA A 74 -4.50 -2.73 -6.48
CA ALA A 74 -4.12 -1.39 -6.02
C ALA A 74 -3.03 -1.45 -4.94
N TRP A 75 -3.14 -2.39 -4.00
CA TRP A 75 -2.14 -2.64 -2.97
C TRP A 75 -0.80 -3.06 -3.56
N ARG A 76 -0.78 -4.05 -4.47
CA ARG A 76 0.46 -4.52 -5.09
C ARG A 76 1.18 -3.43 -5.86
N TYR A 77 0.43 -2.59 -6.57
CA TYR A 77 0.99 -1.47 -7.32
C TYR A 77 1.74 -0.47 -6.43
N ILE A 78 1.14 -0.08 -5.28
CA ILE A 78 1.81 0.86 -4.36
C ILE A 78 2.96 0.21 -3.59
N CYS A 79 2.86 -1.08 -3.26
CA CYS A 79 3.96 -1.83 -2.66
C CYS A 79 5.19 -1.84 -3.56
N GLU A 80 5.00 -2.15 -4.85
CA GLU A 80 6.08 -2.13 -5.83
C GLU A 80 6.72 -0.73 -5.95
N SER A 81 5.89 0.32 -5.97
CA SER A 81 6.33 1.72 -6.02
C SER A 81 7.14 2.13 -4.78
N ALA A 82 6.81 1.58 -3.61
CA ALA A 82 7.51 1.78 -2.34
C ALA A 82 8.79 0.94 -2.17
N GLY A 83 9.07 0.01 -3.10
CA GLY A 83 10.21 -0.89 -3.05
C GLY A 83 9.92 -2.24 -2.37
N TYR A 84 8.67 -2.50 -1.99
CA TYR A 84 8.20 -3.84 -1.59
C TYR A 84 7.92 -4.68 -2.85
N GLY A 85 9.00 -5.00 -3.57
CA GLY A 85 8.98 -5.96 -4.68
C GLY A 85 8.65 -7.38 -4.19
N ARG A 86 8.53 -8.33 -5.12
CA ARG A 86 8.26 -9.75 -4.77
C ARG A 86 9.27 -10.26 -3.74
N THR A 87 8.83 -10.42 -2.49
CA THR A 87 9.56 -11.17 -1.46
C THR A 87 9.31 -12.67 -1.55
N ASP A 88 8.51 -13.09 -2.52
CA ASP A 88 8.36 -14.46 -3.02
C ASP A 88 9.64 -14.91 -3.74
N ARG A 89 10.76 -14.96 -3.00
CA ARG A 89 11.75 -16.00 -3.22
C ARG A 89 11.20 -17.26 -2.57
N VAL A 90 10.86 -18.21 -3.46
CA VAL A 90 10.59 -19.62 -3.18
C VAL A 90 11.64 -20.20 -2.23
#